data_AF-A0A800E8H6-F1
#
_entry.id   AF-A0A800E8H6-F1
#
_cell.length_a   1.000
_cell.length_b   1.000
_cell.length_c   1.000
_cell.angle_alpha   90.00
_cell.angle_beta   90.00
_cell.angle_gamma   90.00
#
_symmetry.space_group_name_H-M   'P 1'
#
loop_
_entity.id
_entity.type
_entity.pdbx_description
1 polymer ?
#
loop_
_entity_poly.entity_id
_entity_poly.type
_entity_poly.pdbx_seq_one_letter_code
_entity_poly.pdbx_strand_id
1 'polypeptide(L)'
;MNPLELLVYLIMFAGYLTVLFMLSWQMTLLAILVIIPASIAPKVWIKKSTIIGRNLVSANKSMSEFLVSRLGSPRLVRLSGTETAENSEFQRLTLTQRKYMVSNAILRSKTEATMEPIIIGISLIFLYFAYTTLHMQI
;
A
#
# COMPACT_ATOMS: atom_id res chain seq x y z
N MET A 1 1.35 5.96 12.79
CA MET A 1 1.07 7.40 12.93
C MET A 1 0.64 7.63 14.36
N ASN A 2 1.31 8.52 15.08
CA ASN A 2 0.87 8.87 16.42
C ASN A 2 -0.40 9.73 16.33
N PRO A 3 -1.34 9.63 17.28
CA PRO A 3 -2.60 10.40 17.24
C PRO A 3 -2.39 11.91 17.11
N LEU A 4 -1.32 12.43 17.72
CA LEU A 4 -0.95 13.84 17.69
C LEU A 4 -0.49 14.29 16.29
N GLU A 5 0.22 13.43 15.58
CA GLU A 5 0.67 13.70 14.21
C GLU A 5 -0.52 13.79 13.24
N LEU A 6 -1.53 12.93 13.41
CA LEU A 6 -2.76 12.96 12.63
C LEU A 6 -3.52 14.26 12.85
N LEU A 7 -3.57 14.74 14.10
CA LEU A 7 -4.21 16.01 14.44
C LEU A 7 -3.49 17.20 13.79
N VAL A 8 -2.16 17.20 13.77
CA VAL A 8 -1.37 18.22 13.06
C VAL A 8 -1.69 18.22 11.56
N TYR A 9 -1.74 17.05 10.91
CA TYR A 9 -2.09 16.96 9.49
C TYR A 9 -3.51 17.46 9.21
N LEU A 10 -4.48 17.17 10.09
CA LEU A 10 -5.85 17.69 9.94
C LEU A 10 -5.91 19.21 10.04
N ILE A 11 -5.20 19.80 11.01
CA ILE A 11 -5.13 21.26 11.15
C ILE A 11 -4.47 21.91 9.93
N MET A 12 -3.34 21.37 9.46
CA MET A 12 -2.69 21.87 8.24
C MET A 12 -3.59 21.76 7.02
N PHE A 13 -4.27 20.63 6.85
CA PHE A 13 -5.20 20.43 5.74
C PHE A 13 -6.32 21.46 5.75
N ALA A 14 -6.95 21.69 6.90
CA ALA A 14 -7.99 22.70 7.05
C ALA A 14 -7.45 24.12 6.80
N GLY A 15 -6.26 24.44 7.30
CA GLY A 15 -5.60 25.73 7.10
C GLY A 15 -5.32 26.01 5.62
N TYR A 16 -4.70 25.08 4.91
CA TYR A 16 -4.43 25.22 3.48
C TYR A 16 -5.71 25.32 2.67
N LEU A 17 -6.70 24.46 2.94
CA LEU A 17 -7.97 24.49 2.23
C LEU A 17 -8.68 25.85 2.40
N THR A 18 -8.65 26.43 3.60
CA THR A 18 -9.21 27.77 3.87
C THR A 18 -8.49 28.84 3.06
N VAL A 19 -7.16 28.86 3.09
CA VAL A 19 -6.35 29.84 2.33
C VAL A 19 -6.59 29.72 0.82
N LEU A 20 -6.66 28.50 0.29
CA LEU A 20 -6.96 28.24 -1.13
C LEU A 20 -8.36 28.75 -1.53
N PHE A 21 -9.38 28.51 -0.70
CA PHE A 21 -10.73 29.02 -0.95
C PHE A 21 -10.80 30.55 -0.90
N MET A 22 -10.02 31.20 -0.01
CA MET A 22 -9.93 32.66 0.04
C MET A 22 -9.23 33.24 -1.20
N LEU A 23 -8.24 32.54 -1.76
CA LEU A 23 -7.54 32.93 -2.98
C LEU A 23 -8.43 32.79 -4.22
N SER A 24 -9.01 31.62 -4.43
CA SER A 24 -9.92 31.36 -5.54
C SER A 24 -10.77 30.13 -5.27
N TRP A 25 -12.05 30.36 -4.95
CA TRP A 25 -13.00 29.28 -4.75
C TRP A 25 -13.27 28.49 -6.04
N GLN A 26 -13.21 29.14 -7.22
CA GLN A 26 -13.42 28.49 -8.52
C GLN A 26 -12.30 27.51 -8.84
N MET A 27 -11.04 27.93 -8.69
CA MET A 27 -9.88 27.06 -8.97
C MET A 27 -9.80 25.91 -7.98
N THR A 28 -10.13 26.16 -6.71
CA THR A 28 -10.08 25.13 -5.67
C THR A 28 -11.12 24.03 -5.92
N LEU A 29 -12.36 24.39 -6.30
CA LEU A 29 -13.38 23.41 -6.67
C LEU A 29 -12.98 22.56 -7.89
N LEU A 30 -12.42 23.20 -8.91
CA LEU A 30 -11.99 22.53 -10.13
C LEU A 30 -10.82 21.57 -9.85
N ALA A 31 -9.85 21.99 -9.02
CA ALA A 31 -8.75 21.12 -8.58
C ALA A 31 -9.25 19.90 -7.79
N ILE A 32 -10.22 20.07 -6.88
CA ILE A 32 -10.83 18.95 -6.14
C ILE A 32 -11.45 17.94 -7.11
N LEU A 33 -12.21 18.42 -8.10
CA LEU A 33 -12.88 17.57 -9.09
C LEU A 33 -11.86 16.74 -9.90
N VAL A 34 -10.74 17.37 -10.27
CA VAL A 34 -9.68 16.76 -11.08
C VAL A 34 -8.80 15.79 -10.27
N ILE A 35 -8.66 15.97 -8.95
CA ILE A 35 -7.89 15.07 -8.06
C ILE A 35 -8.67 13.80 -7.67
N ILE A 36 -10.01 13.82 -7.63
CA ILE A 36 -10.83 12.64 -7.33
C ILE A 36 -10.46 11.40 -8.17
N PRO A 37 -10.34 11.47 -9.52
CA PRO A 37 -9.95 10.33 -10.33
C PRO A 37 -8.53 9.83 -10.03
N ALA A 38 -7.61 10.69 -9.57
CA ALA A 38 -6.27 10.30 -9.14
C ALA A 38 -6.31 9.24 -8.02
N SER A 39 -7.34 9.32 -7.16
CA SER A 39 -7.50 8.45 -6.00
C SER A 39 -8.11 7.07 -6.33
N ILE A 40 -8.58 6.86 -7.56
CA ILE A 40 -9.26 5.62 -7.97
C ILE A 40 -8.24 4.52 -8.31
N ALA A 41 -7.18 4.86 -9.05
CA ALA A 41 -6.19 3.89 -9.50
C ALA A 41 -5.48 3.14 -8.35
N PRO A 42 -5.01 3.81 -7.28
CA PRO A 42 -4.34 3.15 -6.16
C PRO A 42 -5.27 2.21 -5.37
N LYS A 43 -6.57 2.51 -5.35
CA LYS A 43 -7.57 1.78 -4.55
C LYS A 43 -7.63 0.30 -4.92
N VAL A 44 -7.40 -0.04 -6.19
CA VAL A 44 -7.39 -1.43 -6.66
C VAL A 44 -6.19 -2.20 -6.10
N TRP A 45 -4.99 -1.60 -6.18
CA TRP A 45 -3.78 -2.23 -5.65
C TRP A 45 -3.78 -2.32 -4.12
N ILE A 46 -4.31 -1.30 -3.45
CA ILE A 46 -4.47 -1.30 -1.98
C ILE A 46 -5.37 -2.46 -1.53
N LYS A 47 -6.55 -2.63 -2.15
CA LYS A 47 -7.44 -3.76 -1.83
C LYS A 47 -6.77 -5.12 -2.03
N LYS A 48 -6.02 -5.26 -3.13
CA LYS A 48 -5.30 -6.49 -3.43
C LYS A 48 -4.15 -6.73 -2.43
N SER A 49 -3.49 -5.67 -1.96
CA SER A 49 -2.45 -5.75 -0.94
C SER A 49 -3.01 -6.22 0.40
N THR A 50 -4.23 -5.80 0.78
CA THR A 50 -4.90 -6.32 1.98
C THR A 50 -5.11 -7.84 1.93
N ILE A 51 -5.53 -8.37 0.79
CA ILE A 51 -5.76 -9.82 0.62
C ILE A 51 -4.42 -10.58 0.71
N ILE A 52 -3.40 -10.12 -0.01
CA ILE A 52 -2.07 -10.75 0.02
C ILE A 52 -1.43 -10.63 1.42
N GLY A 53 -1.65 -9.52 2.12
CA GLY A 53 -1.20 -9.32 3.50
C GLY A 53 -1.81 -10.35 4.45
N ARG A 54 -3.12 -10.62 4.35
CA ARG A 54 -3.77 -11.69 5.13
C ARG A 54 -3.18 -13.07 4.82
N ASN A 55 -2.92 -13.37 3.54
CA ASN A 55 -2.30 -14.63 3.14
C ASN A 55 -0.86 -14.77 3.65
N LEU A 56 -0.09 -13.67 3.66
CA LEU A 56 1.26 -13.64 4.22
C LEU A 56 1.25 -13.90 5.73
N VAL A 57 0.31 -13.31 6.46
CA VAL A 57 0.13 -13.56 7.91
C VAL A 57 -0.23 -15.02 8.15
N SER A 58 -1.12 -15.60 7.35
CA SER A 58 -1.46 -17.02 7.44
C SER A 58 -0.25 -17.93 7.17
N ALA A 59 0.53 -17.64 6.12
CA ALA A 59 1.76 -18.39 5.82
C ALA A 59 2.82 -18.28 6.94
N ASN A 60 2.98 -17.09 7.53
CA ASN A 60 3.84 -16.88 8.68
C ASN A 60 3.37 -17.68 9.91
N LYS A 61 2.06 -17.76 10.14
CA LYS A 61 1.49 -18.56 11.23
C LYS A 61 1.83 -20.04 11.05
N SER A 62 1.57 -20.62 9.87
CA SER A 62 1.91 -22.03 9.59
C SER A 62 3.40 -22.31 9.73
N MET A 63 4.25 -21.40 9.25
CA MET A 63 5.71 -21.51 9.41
C MET A 63 6.13 -21.45 10.88
N SER A 64 5.52 -20.55 11.67
CA SER A 64 5.81 -20.43 13.09
C SER A 64 5.34 -21.66 13.87
N GLU A 65 4.16 -22.19 13.58
CA GLU A 65 3.64 -23.44 14.17
C GLU A 65 4.54 -24.63 13.83
N PHE A 66 5.01 -24.72 12.58
CA PHE A 66 5.99 -25.73 12.18
C PHE A 66 7.27 -25.62 13.01
N LEU A 67 7.86 -24.42 13.12
CA LEU A 67 9.10 -24.25 13.90
C LEU A 67 8.90 -24.54 15.39
N VAL A 68 7.84 -24.01 16.00
CA VAL A 68 7.55 -24.18 17.43
C VAL A 68 7.33 -25.66 17.77
N SER A 69 6.60 -26.40 16.93
CA SER A 69 6.37 -27.84 17.16
C SER A 69 7.66 -28.67 17.10
N ARG A 70 8.66 -28.27 16.31
CA ARG A 70 9.95 -28.99 16.21
C ARG A 70 10.95 -28.55 17.28
N LEU A 71 10.91 -27.29 17.71
CA LEU A 71 11.72 -26.80 18.83
C LEU A 71 11.44 -27.57 20.13
N GLY A 72 10.21 -28.07 20.31
CA GLY A 72 9.84 -28.85 21.48
C GLY A 72 10.55 -30.21 21.58
N SER A 73 11.00 -30.82 20.48
CA SER A 73 11.64 -32.14 20.49
C SER A 73 12.47 -32.45 19.23
N PRO A 74 13.58 -31.73 18.98
CA PRO A 74 14.43 -31.99 17.81
C PRO A 74 15.06 -33.39 17.82
N ARG A 75 15.24 -34.01 18.99
CA ARG A 75 15.74 -35.39 19.11
C ARG A 75 14.74 -36.42 18.55
N LEU A 76 13.43 -36.19 18.66
CA LEU A 76 12.42 -37.09 18.12
C LEU A 76 12.47 -37.12 16.59
N VAL A 77 12.64 -35.96 15.95
CA VAL A 77 12.80 -35.87 14.48
C VAL A 77 13.97 -36.72 13.99
N ARG A 78 15.11 -36.67 14.71
CA ARG A 78 16.31 -37.47 14.39
C ARG A 78 16.10 -38.96 14.64
N LEU A 79 15.47 -39.31 15.76
CA LEU A 79 15.17 -40.71 16.12
C LEU A 79 14.16 -41.36 15.17
N SER A 80 13.23 -40.59 14.63
CA SER A 80 12.24 -41.04 13.66
C SER A 80 12.77 -41.12 12.23
N GLY A 81 13.99 -40.62 11.96
CA GLY A 81 14.58 -40.63 10.61
C GLY A 81 13.81 -39.78 9.59
N THR A 82 12.98 -38.83 10.04
CA THR A 82 12.09 -38.03 9.19
C THR A 82 12.71 -36.73 8.68
N GLU A 83 14.03 -36.57 8.82
CA GLU A 83 14.77 -35.34 8.50
C GLU A 83 14.52 -34.83 7.07
N THR A 84 14.46 -35.73 6.08
CA THR A 84 14.21 -35.39 4.68
C THR A 84 12.78 -34.90 4.45
N ALA A 85 11.79 -35.55 5.08
CA ALA A 85 10.40 -35.14 5.01
C ALA A 85 10.20 -33.76 5.66
N GLU A 86 10.80 -33.53 6.82
CA GLU A 86 10.77 -32.24 7.53
C GLU A 86 11.41 -31.12 6.70
N ASN A 87 12.55 -31.40 6.06
CA ASN A 87 13.19 -30.43 5.16
C ASN A 87 12.30 -30.09 3.95
N SER A 88 11.62 -31.08 3.37
CA SER A 88 10.69 -30.86 2.25
C SER A 88 9.50 -29.99 2.67
N GLU A 89 8.98 -30.19 3.88
CA GLU A 89 7.86 -29.43 4.43
C GLU A 89 8.28 -28.00 4.78
N PHE A 90 9.44 -27.82 5.38
CA PHE A 90 10.05 -26.51 5.63
C PHE A 90 10.26 -25.73 4.33
N GLN A 91 10.76 -26.39 3.28
CA GLN A 91 10.92 -25.78 1.96
C GLN A 91 9.56 -25.36 1.38
N ARG A 92 8.53 -26.20 1.49
CA ARG A 92 7.17 -25.89 1.02
C ARG A 92 6.58 -24.66 1.71
N LEU A 93 6.72 -24.57 3.03
CA LEU A 93 6.25 -23.43 3.82
C LEU A 93 7.01 -22.14 3.46
N THR A 94 8.33 -22.22 3.36
CA THR A 94 9.19 -21.09 2.99
C THR A 94 8.87 -20.56 1.58
N LEU A 95 8.67 -21.46 0.61
CA LEU A 95 8.31 -21.08 -0.76
C LEU A 95 6.96 -20.37 -0.82
N THR A 96 5.98 -20.85 -0.05
CA THR A 96 4.66 -20.21 0.08
C THR A 96 4.77 -18.81 0.69
N GLN A 97 5.54 -18.67 1.77
CA GLN A 97 5.79 -17.39 2.43
C GLN A 97 6.49 -16.40 1.47
N ARG A 98 7.55 -16.85 0.77
CA ARG A 98 8.28 -16.07 -0.24
C ARG A 98 7.36 -15.59 -1.35
N LYS A 99 6.49 -16.45 -1.87
CA LYS A 99 5.53 -16.10 -2.94
C LYS A 99 4.62 -14.94 -2.53
N TYR A 100 4.05 -14.97 -1.32
CA TYR A 100 3.21 -13.87 -0.83
C TYR A 100 4.02 -12.61 -0.52
N MET A 101 5.24 -12.75 0.00
CA MET A 101 6.11 -11.62 0.30
C MET A 101 6.49 -10.85 -0.97
N VAL A 102 6.92 -11.56 -2.02
CA VAL A 102 7.25 -10.97 -3.33
C VAL A 102 6.01 -10.31 -3.96
N SER A 103 4.86 -10.99 -3.91
CA SER A 103 3.61 -10.43 -4.43
C SER A 103 3.23 -9.13 -3.71
N ASN A 104 3.39 -9.08 -2.39
CA ASN A 104 3.10 -7.89 -1.60
C ASN A 104 4.07 -6.74 -1.95
N ALA A 105 5.37 -7.04 -2.10
CA ALA A 105 6.38 -6.07 -2.49
C ALA A 105 6.09 -5.47 -3.88
N ILE A 106 5.71 -6.29 -4.85
CA ILE A 106 5.33 -5.82 -6.20
C ILE A 106 4.10 -4.92 -6.13
N LEU A 107 3.07 -5.29 -5.36
CA LEU A 107 1.86 -4.48 -5.22
C LEU A 107 2.14 -3.13 -4.56
N ARG A 108 2.97 -3.13 -3.51
CA ARG A 108 3.40 -1.92 -2.83
C ARG A 108 4.17 -1.00 -3.78
N SER A 109 5.16 -1.54 -4.48
CA SER A 109 5.96 -0.80 -5.47
C SER A 109 5.08 -0.24 -6.59
N LYS A 110 4.11 -1.00 -7.10
CA LYS A 110 3.14 -0.49 -8.09
C LYS A 110 2.31 0.66 -7.53
N THR A 111 1.89 0.57 -6.27
CA THR A 111 1.08 1.63 -5.64
C THR A 111 1.91 2.91 -5.50
N GLU A 112 3.15 2.82 -5.03
CA GLU A 112 4.04 3.97 -4.85
C GLU A 112 4.47 4.57 -6.21
N ALA A 113 4.94 3.75 -7.14
CA ALA A 113 5.48 4.21 -8.43
C ALA A 113 4.41 4.79 -9.39
N THR A 114 3.13 4.45 -9.19
CA THR A 114 2.05 4.94 -10.06
C THR A 114 1.41 6.23 -9.53
N MET A 115 1.59 6.56 -8.25
CA MET A 115 0.98 7.75 -7.64
C MET A 115 1.54 9.05 -8.21
N GLU A 116 2.87 9.20 -8.27
CA GLU A 116 3.50 10.44 -8.73
C GLU A 116 3.14 10.78 -10.19
N PRO A 117 3.27 9.86 -11.18
CA PRO A 117 2.94 10.19 -12.57
C PRO A 117 1.46 10.54 -12.77
N ILE A 118 0.55 9.90 -12.03
CA ILE A 118 -0.88 10.22 -12.09
C ILE A 118 -1.13 11.65 -11.61
N ILE A 119 -0.55 12.03 -10.47
CA ILE A 119 -0.72 13.38 -9.91
C ILE A 119 -0.15 14.42 -10.87
N ILE A 120 1.04 14.20 -11.42
CA ILE A 120 1.67 15.11 -12.39
C ILE A 120 0.81 15.24 -13.64
N GLY A 121 0.36 14.14 -14.23
CA GLY A 121 -0.47 14.15 -15.44
C GLY A 121 -1.79 14.89 -15.23
N ILE A 122 -2.44 14.65 -14.11
CA ILE A 122 -3.69 15.32 -13.71
C ILE A 122 -3.46 16.82 -13.49
N SER A 123 -2.34 17.20 -12.88
CA SER A 123 -1.98 18.60 -12.66
C SER A 123 -1.72 19.34 -13.98
N LEU A 124 -1.08 18.69 -14.96
CA LEU A 124 -0.87 19.26 -16.30
C LEU A 124 -2.19 19.45 -17.04
N ILE A 125 -3.11 18.48 -16.96
CA ILE A 125 -4.46 18.61 -17.53
C ILE A 125 -5.20 19.77 -16.87
N PHE A 126 -5.13 19.88 -15.54
CA PHE A 126 -5.72 20.99 -14.80
C PHE A 126 -5.20 22.35 -15.27
N LEU A 127 -3.86 22.51 -15.35
CA LEU A 127 -3.24 23.75 -15.81
C LEU A 127 -3.67 24.12 -17.24
N TYR A 128 -3.71 23.12 -18.13
CA TYR A 128 -4.17 23.33 -19.50
C TYR A 128 -5.62 23.83 -19.54
N PHE A 129 -6.54 23.18 -18.81
CA PHE A 129 -7.95 23.59 -18.75
C PHE A 129 -8.13 24.97 -18.12
N ALA A 130 -7.41 25.26 -17.04
CA ALA A 130 -7.48 26.56 -16.36
C ALA A 130 -7.07 27.71 -17.29
N TYR A 131 -5.97 27.53 -18.04
CA TYR A 131 -5.47 28.54 -18.97
C TYR A 131 -6.37 28.68 -20.21
N THR A 132 -6.69 27.56 -20.88
CA THR A 132 -7.38 27.60 -22.18
C THR A 132 -8.87 27.90 -22.07
N THR A 133 -9.56 27.35 -21.07
CA THR A 133 -11.02 27.38 -21.01
C THR A 133 -11.55 28.45 -20.05
N LEU A 134 -10.89 28.63 -18.90
CA LEU A 134 -11.34 29.63 -17.93
C LEU A 134 -10.71 31.01 -18.11
N HIS A 135 -9.76 31.16 -19.05
CA HIS A 135 -9.00 32.40 -19.29
C HIS A 135 -8.47 33.03 -17.99
N MET A 136 -8.21 32.20 -16.98
CA MET A 136 -7.60 32.70 -15.76
C MET A 136 -6.15 33.02 -16.07
N GLN A 137 -5.80 34.29 -15.96
CA GLN A 137 -4.40 34.69 -15.90
C GLN A 137 -3.80 34.02 -14.67
N ILE A 138 -2.80 33.18 -14.91
CA ILE A 138 -1.93 32.63 -13.88
C ILE A 138 -1.07 33.77 -13.34
#